data_AF-A0A3D0MZY8-F1
#
_entry.id   AF-A0A3D0MZY8-F1
#
_cell.length_a   1.000
_cell.length_b   1.000
_cell.length_c   1.000
_cell.angle_alpha   90.00
_cell.angle_beta   90.00
_cell.angle_gamma   90.00
#
_symmetry.space_group_name_H-M   'P 1'
#
loop_
_entity.id
_entity.type
_entity.pdbx_description
1 polymer ?
#
loop_
_entity_poly.entity_id
_entity_poly.type
_entity_poly.pdbx_seq_one_letter_code
_entity_poly.pdbx_strand_id
1 'polypeptide(L)' 'NKKYKALLKRAVKNVVDLKDKSKATEELKKTTKLLDRAATKGIIHKNKAANQKSKLTKKVNKLS' A
#
# COMPACT_ATOMS: atom_id res chain seq x y z
N ASN A 1 -3.28 -5.37 -17.41
CA ASN A 1 -3.44 -4.69 -16.09
C ASN A 1 -4.08 -5.49 -14.95
N LYS A 2 -4.77 -6.63 -15.20
CA LYS A 2 -5.44 -7.41 -14.12
C LYS A 2 -4.46 -7.92 -13.04
N LYS A 3 -3.30 -8.45 -13.45
CA LYS A 3 -2.23 -8.94 -12.55
C LYS A 3 -1.71 -7.86 -11.59
N TYR A 4 -1.39 -6.66 -12.09
CA TYR A 4 -0.96 -5.53 -11.26
C TYR A 4 -2.03 -5.07 -10.27
N LYS A 5 -3.29 -4.98 -10.71
CA LYS A 5 -4.41 -4.64 -9.82
C LYS A 5 -4.61 -5.68 -8.71
N ALA A 6 -4.47 -6.97 -9.02
CA ALA A 6 -4.55 -8.04 -8.03
C ALA A 6 -3.39 -7.98 -7.03
N LEU A 7 -2.17 -7.74 -7.52
CA LEU A 7 -0.97 -7.61 -6.69
C LEU A 7 -1.08 -6.41 -5.73
N LEU A 8 -1.55 -5.25 -6.22
CA LEU A 8 -1.82 -4.07 -5.38
C LEU A 8 -2.82 -4.37 -4.27
N LYS A 9 -3.94 -5.05 -4.59
CA LYS A 9 -4.95 -5.44 -3.59
C LYS A 9 -4.35 -6.34 -2.51
N ARG A 10 -3.53 -7.32 -2.91
CA ARG A 10 -2.86 -8.23 -1.97
C ARG A 10 -1.88 -7.48 -1.07
N ALA A 11 -1.03 -6.61 -1.64
CA ALA A 11 -0.06 -5.83 -0.86
C ALA A 11 -0.75 -4.94 0.18
N VAL A 12 -1.82 -4.25 -0.21
CA VAL A 12 -2.64 -3.41 0.70
C VAL A 12 -3.27 -4.25 1.80
N LYS A 13 -3.78 -5.45 1.48
CA LYS A 13 -4.36 -6.37 2.48
C LYS A 13 -3.31 -6.88 3.46
N ASN A 14 -2.12 -7.25 2.99
CA ASN A 14 -1.03 -7.71 3.85
C ASN A 14 -0.65 -6.66 4.90
N VAL A 15 -0.51 -5.38 4.53
CA VAL A 15 -0.20 -4.30 5.49
C VAL A 15 -1.32 -4.12 6.53
N VAL A 16 -2.56 -4.36 6.13
CA VAL A 16 -3.75 -4.25 7.00
C VAL A 16 -3.85 -5.38 8.01
N ASP A 17 -3.48 -6.60 7.61
CA ASP A 17 -3.62 -7.82 8.42
C ASP A 17 -2.47 -7.95 9.44
N LEU A 18 -1.34 -7.28 9.22
CA LEU A 18 -0.24 -7.22 10.17
C LEU A 18 -0.64 -6.45 11.43
N LYS A 19 -0.52 -7.11 12.59
CA LYS A 19 -0.75 -6.50 13.92
C LYS A 19 0.53 -5.93 14.54
N ASP A 20 1.69 -6.41 14.11
CA ASP A 20 3.01 -5.95 14.58
C ASP A 20 3.40 -4.65 13.88
N LYS A 21 3.60 -3.57 14.65
CA LYS A 21 3.99 -2.27 14.12
C LYS A 21 5.29 -2.30 13.32
N SER A 22 6.33 -2.99 13.82
CA SER A 22 7.62 -3.10 13.13
C SER A 22 7.46 -3.72 11.73
N LYS A 23 6.83 -4.90 11.66
CA LYS A 23 6.58 -5.59 10.38
C LYS A 23 5.67 -4.78 9.45
N ALA A 24 4.67 -4.11 10.01
CA ALA A 24 3.77 -3.26 9.24
C ALA A 24 4.50 -2.05 8.61
N THR A 25 5.50 -1.47 9.28
CA THR A 25 6.30 -0.38 8.71
C THR A 25 7.19 -0.83 7.54
N GLU A 26 7.78 -2.02 7.62
CA GLU A 26 8.57 -2.58 6.52
C GLU A 26 7.70 -2.91 5.31
N GLU A 27 6.55 -3.54 5.54
CA GLU A 27 5.62 -3.90 4.47
C GLU A 27 4.95 -2.66 3.85
N LEU A 28 4.73 -1.60 4.64
CA LEU A 28 4.31 -0.28 4.15
C LEU A 28 5.34 0.30 3.17
N LYS A 29 6.64 0.22 3.46
CA LYS A 29 7.71 0.70 2.55
C LYS A 29 7.70 -0.06 1.21
N LYS A 30 7.42 -1.36 1.21
CA LYS A 30 7.29 -2.14 -0.03
C LYS A 30 6.03 -1.77 -0.81
N THR A 31 4.90 -1.63 -0.11
CA THR A 31 3.59 -1.33 -0.71
C THR A 31 3.54 0.09 -1.30
N THR A 32 4.18 1.06 -0.65
CA THR A 32 4.30 2.44 -1.16
C THR A 32 5.05 2.48 -2.49
N LYS A 33 6.23 1.83 -2.58
CA LYS A 33 6.97 1.69 -3.84
C LYS A 33 6.13 1.06 -4.95
N LEU A 34 5.35 0.04 -4.62
CA LEU A 34 4.47 -0.64 -5.56
C LEU A 34 3.35 0.28 -6.07
N LEU A 35 2.70 1.03 -5.17
CA LEU A 35 1.66 2.01 -5.51
C LEU A 35 2.18 3.08 -6.44
N ASP A 36 3.40 3.59 -6.19
CA ASP A 36 4.01 4.61 -7.03
C ASP A 36 4.37 4.07 -8.42
N ARG A 37 4.93 2.86 -8.50
CA ARG A 37 5.16 2.20 -9.80
C ARG A 37 3.87 1.94 -10.56
N ALA A 38 2.78 1.65 -9.87
CA ALA A 38 1.48 1.46 -10.51
C ALA A 38 0.86 2.78 -11.00
N ALA A 39 1.14 3.89 -10.31
CA ALA A 39 0.72 5.22 -10.71
C ALA A 39 1.50 5.72 -11.94
N THR A 40 2.83 5.57 -11.95
CA THR A 40 3.66 5.96 -13.10
C THR A 40 3.34 5.16 -14.36
N LYS A 41 2.98 3.87 -14.20
CA LYS A 41 2.50 3.03 -15.32
C LYS A 41 1.06 3.30 -15.75
N GLY A 42 0.36 4.28 -15.15
CA GLY A 42 -1.03 4.62 -15.50
C GLY A 42 -2.08 3.58 -15.10
N ILE A 43 -1.73 2.59 -14.26
CA ILE A 43 -2.64 1.51 -13.85
C ILE A 43 -3.65 2.00 -12.80
N ILE A 44 -3.21 2.94 -11.95
CA ILE A 44 -4.02 3.67 -10.99
C ILE A 44 -3.74 5.17 -11.13
N HIS A 45 -4.73 6.00 -10.82
CA HIS A 45 -4.54 7.45 -10.82
C HIS A 45 -3.60 7.87 -9.67
N LYS A 46 -2.78 8.92 -9.88
CA LYS A 46 -1.85 9.47 -8.88
C LYS A 46 -2.54 9.78 -7.54
N ASN A 47 -3.74 10.37 -7.58
CA ASN A 47 -4.53 10.66 -6.38
C ASN A 47 -4.97 9.39 -5.65
N LYS A 48 -5.26 8.31 -6.39
CA LYS A 48 -5.63 7.02 -5.79
C LYS A 48 -4.45 6.40 -5.06
N ALA A 49 -3.25 6.48 -5.64
CA ALA A 49 -2.01 6.05 -4.98
C ALA A 49 -1.74 6.87 -3.70
N ALA A 50 -1.85 8.21 -3.78
CA ALA A 50 -1.68 9.10 -2.63
C ALA A 50 -2.69 8.81 -1.49
N ASN A 51 -3.98 8.64 -1.84
CA ASN A 51 -5.03 8.31 -0.88
C ASN A 51 -4.78 6.96 -0.18
N GLN A 52 -4.33 5.95 -0.93
CA GLN A 52 -3.97 4.63 -0.39
C GLN A 52 -2.79 4.74 0.58
N LYS A 53 -1.74 5.48 0.22
CA LYS A 53 -0.58 5.73 1.10
C LYS A 53 -1.01 6.39 2.41
N SER A 54 -1.79 7.47 2.33
CA SER A 54 -2.28 8.19 3.53
C SER A 54 -3.09 7.27 4.45
N LYS A 55 -4.01 6.47 3.90
CA LYS A 55 -4.84 5.54 4.69
C LYS A 55 -3.99 4.46 5.38
N LEU A 56 -3.03 3.87 4.67
CA LEU A 56 -2.17 2.83 5.22
C LEU A 56 -1.25 3.38 6.31
N THR A 57 -0.63 4.54 6.09
CA THR A 57 0.22 5.20 7.09
C THR A 57 -0.56 5.51 8.37
N LYS A 58 -1.78 6.06 8.26
CA LYS A 58 -2.64 6.32 9.43
C LYS A 58 -2.95 5.03 10.21
N LYS A 59 -3.21 3.94 9.49
CA LYS A 59 -3.50 2.65 10.13
C LYS A 59 -2.28 2.08 10.84
N VAL A 60 -1.11 2.11 10.21
CA VAL A 60 0.15 1.66 10.82
C VAL A 60 0.52 2.51 12.04
N ASN A 61 0.32 3.82 11.97
CA ASN A 61 0.59 4.72 13.10
C ASN A 61 -0.39 4.49 14.27
N LYS A 62 -1.62 4.06 13.98
CA LYS A 62 -2.62 3.69 15.00
C LYS A 62 -2.35 2.32 15.64
N LEU A 63 -1.54 1.47 15.01
CA LEU A 63 -1.03 0.27 15.67
C LEU A 63 0.01 0.72 16.70
N SER A 64 -0.32 0.56 17.98
CA SER A 64 0.60 0.83 19.10
C SER A 64 1.69 -0.22 19.16
#